data_AF-A0A7S1ZJ93-F1
#
_entry.id   AF-A0A7S1ZJ93-F1
#
_cell.length_a   1.000
_cell.length_b   1.000
_cell.length_c   1.000
_cell.angle_alpha   90.00
_cell.angle_beta   90.00
_cell.angle_gamma   90.00
#
_symmetry.space_group_name_H-M   'P 1'
#
loop_
_entity.id
_entity.type
_entity.pdbx_description
1 polymer ?
#
loop_
_entity_poly.entity_id
_entity_poly.type
_entity_poly.pdbx_seq_one_letter_code
_entity_poly.pdbx_strand_id
1 'polypeptide(L)'
;EASAHLFEYKVVDVTERSDVTPWILTTAERGADVSWLDDKKGGPGRGWYIMYVRAIDPSGNKDFQYSSETNVYLWYYVPPLPWGLITGYISSFVFLSLVLFFEYRRRKRKAALERYAIRRMRRKFKLHAMSEGGKTDWRDYYLKRDYKENDRRKKKIRHIPEGTIKGKKQKGKKNTKKMNGIEKRNEKGNESMKKDHERKIMRRRKRIERMKNHSMLSKQTKQDEHKGKVNHKDKERLRRKRARQRHRKMKKIK
;
A
#
# COMPACT_ATOMS: atom_id res chain seq x y z
N GLU A 1 -42.69 -45.62 -21.76
CA GLU A 1 -41.36 -45.11 -21.37
C GLU A 1 -40.91 -44.14 -22.44
N ALA A 2 -40.59 -42.90 -22.04
CA ALA A 2 -40.39 -41.78 -22.95
C ALA A 2 -39.20 -42.06 -23.88
N SER A 3 -39.45 -42.13 -25.18
CA SER A 3 -38.39 -42.02 -26.18
C SER A 3 -37.71 -40.67 -25.96
N ALA A 4 -36.46 -40.68 -25.51
CA ALA A 4 -35.70 -39.45 -25.34
C ALA A 4 -35.55 -38.79 -26.72
N HIS A 5 -36.31 -37.72 -26.97
CA HIS A 5 -36.20 -36.95 -28.19
C HIS A 5 -34.80 -36.32 -28.24
N LEU A 6 -34.02 -36.75 -29.22
CA LEU A 6 -32.69 -36.26 -29.49
C LEU A 6 -32.78 -35.09 -30.46
N PHE A 7 -32.04 -34.03 -30.16
CA PHE A 7 -31.97 -32.85 -30.99
C PHE A 7 -30.51 -32.55 -31.31
N GLU A 8 -30.27 -31.98 -32.47
CA GLU A 8 -29.00 -31.35 -32.79
C GLU A 8 -29.24 -29.86 -32.98
N TYR A 9 -28.33 -29.04 -32.47
CA TYR A 9 -28.35 -27.61 -32.72
C TYR A 9 -27.00 -27.12 -33.22
N LYS A 10 -27.03 -26.04 -34.00
CA LYS A 10 -25.85 -25.38 -34.56
C LYS A 10 -26.04 -23.88 -34.46
N VAL A 11 -24.97 -23.15 -34.12
CA VAL A 11 -25.02 -21.68 -34.01
C VAL A 11 -24.13 -21.04 -35.07
N VAL A 12 -24.66 -20.00 -35.71
CA VAL A 12 -24.01 -19.24 -36.78
C VAL A 12 -23.99 -17.76 -36.37
N ASP A 13 -22.85 -17.10 -36.57
CA ASP A 13 -22.75 -15.65 -36.37
C ASP A 13 -23.34 -14.93 -37.59
N VAL A 14 -24.28 -14.02 -37.36
CA VAL A 14 -24.93 -13.28 -38.44
C VAL A 14 -23.97 -12.30 -39.11
N THR A 15 -23.03 -11.75 -38.34
CA THR A 15 -22.12 -10.70 -38.76
C THR A 15 -21.03 -11.25 -39.66
N GLU A 16 -20.41 -12.34 -39.22
CA GLU A 16 -19.31 -12.99 -39.93
C GLU A 16 -19.80 -14.04 -40.94
N ARG A 17 -21.10 -14.42 -40.86
CA ARG A 17 -21.70 -15.53 -41.62
C ARG A 17 -20.89 -16.82 -41.51
N SER A 18 -20.25 -17.00 -40.36
CA SER A 18 -19.39 -18.12 -40.06
C SER A 18 -20.08 -19.06 -39.07
N ASP A 19 -19.83 -20.35 -39.24
CA ASP A 19 -20.28 -21.35 -38.30
C ASP A 19 -19.45 -21.25 -37.03
N VAL A 20 -20.09 -20.90 -35.93
CA VAL A 20 -19.42 -20.75 -34.64
C VAL A 20 -19.20 -22.12 -34.00
N THR A 21 -20.16 -23.03 -34.20
CA THR A 21 -20.10 -24.40 -33.70
C THR A 21 -20.48 -25.42 -34.76
N PRO A 22 -19.96 -26.66 -34.65
CA PRO A 22 -20.53 -27.79 -35.37
C PRO A 22 -21.93 -28.11 -34.82
N TRP A 23 -22.61 -29.09 -35.43
CA TRP A 23 -23.85 -29.63 -34.86
C TRP A 23 -23.55 -30.31 -33.53
N ILE A 24 -24.17 -29.82 -32.45
CA ILE A 24 -24.02 -30.33 -31.09
C ILE A 24 -25.31 -31.06 -30.71
N LEU A 25 -25.15 -32.25 -30.15
CA LEU A 25 -26.25 -33.09 -29.71
C LEU A 25 -26.78 -32.61 -28.35
N THR A 26 -28.10 -32.51 -28.22
CA THR A 26 -28.79 -32.18 -26.97
C THR A 26 -30.09 -32.97 -26.82
N THR A 27 -30.63 -32.97 -25.61
CA THR A 27 -31.91 -33.60 -25.25
C THR A 27 -32.92 -32.52 -24.89
N ALA A 28 -34.21 -32.84 -25.00
CA ALA A 28 -35.30 -31.95 -24.59
C ALA A 28 -35.14 -31.44 -23.14
N GLU A 29 -34.67 -32.31 -22.23
CA GLU A 29 -34.51 -31.99 -20.82
C GLU A 29 -33.32 -31.06 -20.54
N ARG A 30 -32.22 -31.21 -21.29
CA ARG A 30 -31.00 -30.43 -21.07
C ARG A 30 -31.02 -29.08 -21.78
N GLY A 31 -31.66 -29.01 -22.94
CA GLY A 31 -31.69 -27.81 -23.79
C GLY A 31 -30.33 -27.47 -24.40
N ALA A 32 -30.27 -26.39 -25.18
CA ALA A 32 -29.04 -25.92 -25.81
C ALA A 32 -28.14 -25.17 -24.80
N ASP A 33 -26.89 -25.62 -24.62
CA ASP A 33 -25.88 -24.91 -23.84
C ASP A 33 -25.17 -23.88 -24.71
N VAL A 34 -25.47 -22.60 -24.49
CA VAL A 34 -24.85 -21.44 -25.17
C VAL A 34 -23.86 -20.71 -24.26
N SER A 35 -23.43 -21.32 -23.15
CA SER A 35 -22.53 -20.66 -22.20
C SER A 35 -21.11 -20.44 -22.73
N TRP A 36 -20.73 -21.15 -23.80
CA TRP A 36 -19.45 -20.99 -24.51
C TRP A 36 -19.41 -19.74 -25.39
N LEU A 37 -20.56 -19.09 -25.63
CA LEU A 37 -20.66 -17.85 -26.41
C LEU A 37 -20.09 -16.64 -25.64
N ASP A 38 -19.92 -16.78 -24.32
CA ASP A 38 -19.40 -15.75 -23.41
C ASP A 38 -17.95 -15.37 -23.76
N ASP A 39 -17.71 -14.08 -23.99
CA ASP A 39 -16.40 -13.50 -24.34
C ASP A 39 -15.35 -13.80 -23.27
N LYS A 40 -15.77 -13.84 -22.01
CA LYS A 40 -14.89 -14.14 -20.86
C LYS A 40 -14.41 -15.57 -20.83
N LYS A 41 -15.12 -16.48 -21.51
CA LYS A 41 -14.73 -17.88 -21.66
C LYS A 41 -13.97 -18.14 -22.96
N GLY A 42 -13.66 -17.09 -23.72
CA GLY A 42 -13.01 -17.19 -25.03
C GLY A 42 -13.97 -17.38 -26.19
N GLY A 43 -15.27 -17.16 -25.98
CA GLY A 43 -16.26 -17.15 -27.04
C GLY A 43 -16.23 -15.86 -27.88
N PRO A 44 -17.01 -15.82 -28.98
CA PRO A 44 -17.11 -14.64 -29.85
C PRO A 44 -17.77 -13.44 -29.17
N GLY A 45 -18.53 -13.64 -28.09
CA GLY A 45 -19.06 -12.58 -27.27
C GLY A 45 -20.41 -12.03 -27.75
N ARG A 46 -20.61 -10.73 -27.57
CA ARG A 46 -21.89 -10.06 -27.84
C ARG A 46 -22.13 -9.94 -29.34
N GLY A 47 -23.29 -10.40 -29.81
CA GLY A 47 -23.62 -10.35 -31.24
C GLY A 47 -25.01 -10.89 -31.58
N TRP A 48 -25.34 -10.83 -32.87
CA TRP A 48 -26.52 -11.48 -33.42
C TRP A 48 -26.18 -12.90 -33.84
N TYR A 49 -26.95 -13.86 -33.38
CA TYR A 49 -26.72 -15.28 -33.63
C TYR A 49 -27.98 -15.95 -34.16
N ILE A 50 -27.79 -16.89 -35.07
CA ILE A 50 -28.84 -17.79 -35.56
C ILE A 50 -28.55 -19.20 -35.04
N MET A 51 -29.53 -19.84 -34.44
CA MET A 51 -29.48 -21.24 -34.01
C MET A 51 -30.42 -22.04 -34.87
N TYR A 52 -29.85 -23.00 -35.56
CA TYR A 52 -30.59 -24.03 -36.25
C TYR A 52 -30.77 -25.20 -35.29
N VAL A 53 -31.99 -25.70 -35.19
CA VAL A 53 -32.34 -26.89 -34.41
C VAL A 53 -32.95 -27.92 -35.34
N ARG A 54 -32.62 -29.19 -35.16
CA ARG A 54 -33.26 -30.31 -35.87
C ARG A 54 -33.49 -31.47 -34.94
N ALA A 55 -34.60 -32.19 -35.13
CA ALA A 55 -34.82 -33.43 -34.41
C ALA A 55 -34.02 -34.58 -35.06
N ILE A 56 -33.65 -35.55 -34.23
CA ILE A 56 -33.14 -36.84 -34.66
C ILE A 56 -34.16 -37.90 -34.23
N ASP A 57 -34.72 -38.58 -35.21
CA ASP A 57 -35.60 -39.71 -34.96
C ASP A 57 -34.83 -40.88 -34.32
N PRO A 58 -35.51 -41.80 -33.63
CA PRO A 58 -34.87 -43.03 -33.12
C PRO A 58 -34.17 -43.84 -34.21
N SER A 59 -34.63 -43.73 -35.46
CA SER A 59 -34.03 -44.36 -36.64
C SER A 59 -32.78 -43.63 -37.18
N GLY A 60 -32.40 -42.49 -36.57
CA GLY A 60 -31.27 -41.66 -36.98
C GLY A 60 -31.58 -40.69 -38.12
N ASN A 61 -32.83 -40.62 -38.58
CA ASN A 61 -33.26 -39.63 -39.58
C ASN A 61 -33.23 -38.23 -38.96
N LYS A 62 -32.88 -37.24 -39.79
CA LYS A 62 -32.71 -35.85 -39.38
C LYS A 62 -33.67 -34.97 -40.17
N ASP A 63 -34.23 -33.96 -39.51
CA ASP A 63 -35.03 -32.97 -40.21
C ASP A 63 -34.16 -32.09 -41.12
N PHE A 64 -34.57 -31.98 -42.39
CA PHE A 64 -33.92 -31.15 -43.40
C PHE A 64 -34.64 -29.82 -43.66
N GLN A 65 -35.87 -29.68 -43.18
CA GLN A 65 -36.68 -28.48 -43.38
C GLN A 65 -36.43 -27.49 -42.24
N TYR A 66 -35.99 -26.29 -42.62
CA TYR A 66 -35.73 -25.18 -41.71
C TYR A 66 -36.70 -24.04 -42.02
N SER A 67 -37.48 -23.63 -41.02
CA SER A 67 -38.31 -22.44 -41.06
C SER A 67 -37.97 -21.55 -39.87
N SER A 68 -38.01 -20.23 -40.07
CA SER A 68 -37.83 -19.21 -39.02
C SER A 68 -38.87 -19.28 -37.92
N GLU A 69 -40.00 -19.93 -38.17
CA GLU A 69 -41.09 -20.05 -37.19
C GLU A 69 -40.94 -21.27 -36.27
N THR A 70 -40.15 -22.28 -36.67
CA THR A 70 -40.07 -23.57 -35.97
C THR A 70 -38.65 -23.91 -35.53
N ASN A 71 -37.70 -23.95 -36.46
CA ASN A 71 -36.42 -24.63 -36.29
C ASN A 71 -35.21 -23.68 -36.41
N VAL A 72 -35.45 -22.38 -36.60
CA VAL A 72 -34.41 -21.36 -36.74
C VAL A 72 -34.71 -20.20 -35.81
N TYR A 73 -33.82 -19.98 -34.83
CA TYR A 73 -33.97 -18.93 -33.84
C TYR A 73 -32.91 -17.84 -34.05
N LEU A 74 -33.34 -16.62 -34.30
CA LEU A 74 -32.48 -15.43 -34.32
C LEU A 74 -32.57 -14.72 -32.97
N TRP A 75 -31.44 -14.53 -32.27
CA TRP A 75 -31.42 -13.73 -31.05
C TRP A 75 -30.16 -12.86 -30.96
N TYR A 76 -30.26 -11.84 -30.11
CA TYR A 76 -29.12 -11.01 -29.73
C TYR A 76 -28.55 -11.51 -28.41
N TYR A 77 -27.31 -12.00 -28.42
CA TYR A 77 -26.65 -12.48 -27.21
C TYR A 77 -26.02 -11.32 -26.44
N VAL A 78 -26.36 -11.22 -25.16
CA VAL A 78 -25.77 -10.29 -24.22
C VAL A 78 -24.99 -11.08 -23.16
N PRO A 79 -23.65 -10.95 -23.10
CA PRO A 79 -22.86 -11.66 -22.11
C PRO A 79 -23.26 -11.23 -20.69
N PRO A 80 -23.23 -12.15 -19.71
CA PRO A 80 -23.64 -11.86 -18.34
C PRO A 80 -22.73 -10.80 -17.72
N LEU A 81 -23.26 -9.96 -16.82
CA LEU A 81 -22.44 -8.98 -16.12
C LEU A 81 -21.35 -9.66 -15.27
N PRO A 82 -20.10 -9.15 -15.24
CA PRO A 82 -19.02 -9.74 -14.47
C PRO A 82 -19.17 -9.43 -12.97
N TRP A 83 -20.15 -10.09 -12.31
CA TRP A 83 -20.46 -9.89 -10.90
C TRP A 83 -19.23 -10.08 -9.99
N GLY A 84 -18.35 -11.03 -10.31
CA GLY A 84 -17.12 -11.26 -9.56
C GLY A 84 -16.16 -10.07 -9.55
N LEU A 85 -16.08 -9.30 -10.64
CA LEU A 85 -15.26 -8.09 -10.67
C LEU A 85 -15.90 -6.98 -9.83
N ILE A 86 -17.22 -6.80 -9.96
CA ILE A 86 -17.96 -5.77 -9.22
C ILE A 86 -17.84 -6.02 -7.71
N THR A 87 -18.08 -7.25 -7.25
CA THR A 87 -17.95 -7.62 -5.83
C THR A 87 -16.51 -7.55 -5.35
N GLY A 88 -15.54 -7.91 -6.21
CA GLY A 88 -14.12 -7.75 -5.94
C GLY A 88 -13.71 -6.30 -5.65
N TYR A 89 -14.17 -5.35 -6.47
CA TYR A 89 -13.90 -3.92 -6.24
C TYR A 89 -14.54 -3.40 -4.96
N ILE A 90 -15.80 -3.76 -4.69
CA ILE A 90 -16.51 -3.35 -3.47
C ILE A 90 -15.79 -3.91 -2.23
N SER A 91 -15.43 -5.19 -2.26
CA SER A 91 -14.71 -5.85 -1.17
C SER A 91 -13.33 -5.22 -0.92
N SER A 92 -12.57 -4.95 -1.98
CA SER A 92 -11.27 -4.26 -1.92
C SER A 92 -11.39 -2.88 -1.27
N PHE A 93 -12.41 -2.11 -1.66
CA PHE A 93 -12.66 -0.78 -1.09
C PHE A 93 -13.00 -0.82 0.41
N VAL A 94 -13.85 -1.76 0.82
CA VAL A 94 -14.19 -1.96 2.23
C VAL A 94 -12.95 -2.41 3.01
N PHE A 95 -12.17 -3.34 2.47
CA PHE A 95 -10.93 -3.81 3.10
C PHE A 95 -9.91 -2.68 3.29
N LEU A 96 -9.69 -1.84 2.27
CA LEU A 96 -8.81 -0.68 2.37
C LEU A 96 -9.29 0.31 3.44
N SER A 97 -10.61 0.55 3.49
CA SER A 97 -11.24 1.40 4.49
C SER A 97 -11.04 0.85 5.92
N LEU A 98 -11.16 -0.47 6.10
CA LEU A 98 -10.88 -1.14 7.37
C LEU A 98 -9.41 -1.01 7.76
N VAL A 99 -8.47 -1.23 6.83
CA VAL A 99 -7.03 -1.07 7.09
C VAL A 99 -6.72 0.36 7.54
N LEU A 100 -7.26 1.37 6.85
CA LEU A 100 -7.12 2.78 7.23
C LEU A 100 -7.73 3.06 8.60
N PHE A 101 -8.92 2.52 8.88
CA PHE A 101 -9.58 2.64 10.18
C PHE A 101 -8.75 2.02 11.31
N PHE A 102 -8.19 0.84 11.10
CA PHE A 102 -7.31 0.17 12.07
C PHE A 102 -6.01 0.92 12.27
N GLU A 103 -5.39 1.45 11.21
CA GLU A 103 -4.23 2.32 11.31
C GLU A 103 -4.54 3.56 12.15
N TYR A 104 -5.66 4.21 11.86
CA TYR A 104 -6.12 5.38 12.60
C TYR A 104 -6.33 5.05 14.09
N ARG A 105 -7.03 3.95 14.39
CA ARG A 105 -7.23 3.46 15.76
C ARG A 105 -5.89 3.14 16.45
N ARG A 106 -4.95 2.51 15.74
CA ARG A 106 -3.61 2.20 16.25
C ARG A 106 -2.83 3.47 16.57
N ARG A 107 -2.88 4.50 15.72
CA ARG A 107 -2.23 5.80 15.98
C ARG A 107 -2.82 6.50 17.19
N LYS A 108 -4.16 6.50 17.35
CA LYS A 108 -4.82 7.07 18.55
C LYS A 108 -4.40 6.39 19.84
N ARG A 109 -4.35 5.05 19.87
CA ARG A 109 -3.89 4.29 21.05
C ARG A 109 -2.44 4.61 21.40
N LYS A 110 -1.55 4.71 20.40
CA LYS A 110 -0.14 5.10 20.62
C LYS A 110 -0.04 6.50 21.23
N ALA A 111 -0.76 7.48 20.70
CA ALA A 111 -0.76 8.84 21.24
C ALA A 111 -1.28 8.90 22.69
N ALA A 112 -2.31 8.11 23.03
CA ALA A 112 -2.81 8.00 24.40
C ALA A 112 -1.77 7.37 25.34
N LEU A 113 -1.11 6.29 24.91
CA LEU A 113 -0.05 5.63 25.66
C LEU A 113 1.17 6.54 25.88
N GLU A 114 1.57 7.32 24.87
CA GLU A 114 2.64 8.31 25.00
C GLU A 114 2.31 9.38 26.05
N ARG A 115 1.07 9.91 26.02
CA ARG A 115 0.59 10.86 27.04
C ARG A 115 0.59 10.25 28.43
N TYR A 116 0.12 9.00 28.56
CA TYR A 116 0.12 8.27 29.82
C TYR A 116 1.54 8.02 30.32
N ALA A 117 2.46 7.61 29.45
CA ALA A 117 3.88 7.39 29.77
C ALA A 117 4.54 8.69 30.26
N ILE A 118 4.37 9.80 29.54
CA ILE A 118 4.89 11.11 29.95
C ILE A 118 4.34 11.52 31.33
N ARG A 119 3.04 11.34 31.58
CA ARG A 119 2.43 11.63 32.89
C ARG A 119 3.02 10.75 34.00
N ARG A 120 3.16 9.44 33.75
CA ARG A 120 3.76 8.49 34.70
C ARG A 120 5.22 8.86 35.01
N MET A 121 5.99 9.25 33.99
CA MET A 121 7.38 9.69 34.14
C MET A 121 7.50 10.99 34.95
N ARG A 122 6.60 11.97 34.74
CA ARG A 122 6.56 13.21 35.53
C ARG A 122 6.30 12.94 37.02
N ARG A 123 5.39 12.03 37.35
CA ARG A 123 5.11 11.65 38.75
C ARG A 123 6.33 11.02 39.43
N LYS A 124 6.99 10.08 38.75
CA LYS A 124 8.24 9.46 39.25
C LYS A 124 9.35 10.49 39.41
N PHE A 125 9.48 11.42 38.47
CA PHE A 125 10.46 12.50 38.56
C PHE A 125 10.18 13.42 39.76
N LYS A 126 8.93 13.82 40.00
CA LYS A 126 8.56 14.67 41.14
C LYS A 126 8.97 14.04 42.49
N LEU A 127 8.76 12.74 42.65
CA LEU A 127 9.21 12.01 43.85
C LEU A 127 10.74 12.07 44.02
N HIS A 128 11.51 11.85 42.95
CA HIS A 128 12.97 11.92 43.01
C HIS A 128 13.51 13.35 43.18
N ALA A 129 12.89 14.34 42.55
CA ALA A 129 13.29 15.74 42.70
C ALA A 129 13.08 16.24 44.14
N MET A 130 12.04 15.77 44.83
CA MET A 130 11.83 16.03 46.25
C MET A 130 12.91 15.38 47.13
N SER A 131 13.42 14.20 46.77
CA SER A 131 14.53 13.57 47.51
C SER A 131 15.91 14.19 47.23
N GLU A 132 16.13 14.78 46.05
CA GLU A 132 17.45 15.32 45.61
C GLU A 132 17.57 16.86 45.68
N GLY A 133 16.65 17.56 46.35
CA GLY A 133 16.77 19.01 46.57
C GLY A 133 16.38 19.91 45.38
N GLY A 134 15.54 19.42 44.47
CA GLY A 134 14.68 20.26 43.60
C GLY A 134 15.31 20.98 42.41
N LYS A 135 16.61 20.82 42.10
CA LYS A 135 17.29 21.62 41.05
C LYS A 135 17.50 20.95 39.68
N THR A 136 16.89 19.79 39.43
CA THR A 136 17.14 19.05 38.17
C THR A 136 16.01 19.24 37.16
N ASP A 137 16.32 19.49 35.88
CA ASP A 137 15.33 19.49 34.81
C ASP A 137 14.98 18.04 34.43
N TRP A 138 13.68 17.74 34.28
CA TRP A 138 13.18 16.38 34.07
C TRP A 138 13.67 15.78 32.75
N ARG A 139 13.96 16.59 31.73
CA ARG A 139 14.51 16.11 30.45
C ARG A 139 15.94 15.57 30.60
N ASP A 140 16.76 16.25 31.39
CA ASP A 140 18.15 15.88 31.59
C ASP A 140 18.29 14.67 32.53
N TYR A 141 17.39 14.55 33.52
CA TYR A 141 17.33 13.37 34.39
C TYR A 141 17.19 12.06 33.60
N TYR A 142 16.30 12.02 32.61
CA TYR A 142 16.07 10.80 31.83
C TYR A 142 17.18 10.53 30.80
N LEU A 143 17.72 11.56 30.15
CA LEU A 143 18.90 11.37 29.28
C LEU A 143 20.07 10.78 30.08
N LYS A 144 20.32 11.30 31.29
CA LYS A 144 21.40 10.81 32.16
C LYS A 144 21.12 9.39 32.69
N ARG A 145 19.85 9.07 33.00
CA ARG A 145 19.43 7.72 33.40
C ARG A 145 19.57 6.71 32.26
N ASP A 146 19.08 7.02 31.06
CA ASP A 146 19.16 6.11 29.90
C ASP A 146 20.61 5.85 29.48
N TYR A 147 21.48 6.86 29.58
CA TYR A 147 22.92 6.68 29.43
C TYR A 147 23.51 5.73 30.50
N LYS A 148 23.17 5.94 31.78
CA LYS A 148 23.68 5.13 32.89
C LYS A 148 23.14 3.69 32.86
N GLU A 149 21.90 3.49 32.42
CA GLU A 149 21.28 2.17 32.28
C GLU A 149 21.87 1.39 31.09
N ASN A 150 22.11 2.06 29.96
CA ASN A 150 22.82 1.45 28.83
C ASN A 150 24.28 1.08 29.16
N ASP A 151 24.97 1.90 29.95
CA ASP A 151 26.33 1.57 30.41
C ASP A 151 26.33 0.35 31.33
N ARG A 152 25.38 0.26 32.27
CA ARG A 152 25.19 -0.93 33.12
C ARG A 152 24.86 -2.19 32.32
N ARG A 153 24.02 -2.09 31.28
CA ARG A 153 23.70 -3.21 30.39
C ARG A 153 24.93 -3.67 29.61
N LYS A 154 25.72 -2.74 29.07
CA LYS A 154 26.99 -3.05 28.38
C LYS A 154 28.00 -3.72 29.31
N LYS A 155 28.12 -3.26 30.56
CA LYS A 155 28.97 -3.89 31.58
C LYS A 155 28.49 -5.29 31.98
N LYS A 156 27.17 -5.50 32.12
CA LYS A 156 26.61 -6.85 32.35
C LYS A 156 26.87 -7.80 31.18
N ILE A 157 26.74 -7.34 29.93
CA ILE A 157 27.04 -8.16 28.75
C ILE A 157 28.52 -8.54 28.69
N ARG A 158 29.44 -7.65 29.12
CA ARG A 158 30.89 -7.94 29.20
C ARG A 158 31.27 -8.91 30.32
N HIS A 159 30.43 -9.06 31.34
CA HIS A 159 30.63 -10.01 32.45
C HIS A 159 29.87 -11.32 32.27
N ILE A 160 29.27 -11.59 31.11
CA ILE A 160 28.79 -12.94 30.78
C ILE A 160 30.02 -13.72 30.30
N PRO A 161 30.56 -14.67 31.09
CA PRO A 161 31.62 -15.54 30.61
C PRO A 161 31.11 -16.34 29.41
N GLU A 162 31.92 -16.50 28.36
CA GLU A 162 31.60 -17.20 27.11
C GLU A 162 31.22 -18.70 27.27
N GLY A 163 31.05 -19.19 28.49
CA GLY A 163 30.88 -20.62 28.82
C GLY A 163 29.45 -21.13 29.04
N THR A 164 28.42 -20.29 29.18
CA THR A 164 27.09 -20.74 29.66
C THR A 164 25.96 -20.73 28.63
N ILE A 165 26.27 -20.77 27.33
CA ILE A 165 25.32 -21.15 26.27
C ILE A 165 25.67 -22.57 25.78
N LYS A 166 25.72 -23.53 26.71
CA LYS A 166 25.64 -24.96 26.40
C LYS A 166 24.27 -25.47 26.84
N GLY A 167 23.30 -25.32 25.95
CA GLY A 167 21.95 -25.83 26.17
C GLY A 167 21.11 -25.74 24.91
N LYS A 168 21.11 -26.82 24.12
CA LYS A 168 20.23 -27.10 22.97
C LYS A 168 20.46 -26.29 21.68
N LYS A 169 21.56 -26.61 20.99
CA LYS A 169 21.55 -26.74 19.51
C LYS A 169 22.35 -27.98 19.11
N GLN A 170 21.68 -29.13 19.21
CA GLN A 170 22.12 -30.31 18.48
C GLN A 170 21.57 -30.24 17.05
N LYS A 171 22.47 -30.63 16.13
CA LYS A 171 22.30 -31.00 14.72
C LYS A 171 22.05 -29.88 13.71
N GLY A 172 23.15 -29.56 13.02
CA GLY A 172 23.17 -28.79 11.78
C GLY A 172 24.59 -28.47 11.29
N LYS A 173 25.51 -29.45 11.31
CA LYS A 173 26.83 -29.32 10.67
C LYS A 173 26.65 -29.34 9.15
N LYS A 174 26.71 -28.17 8.50
CA LYS A 174 27.32 -27.98 7.16
C LYS A 174 27.44 -26.49 6.85
N ASN A 175 28.63 -26.07 6.43
CA ASN A 175 29.00 -24.80 5.76
C ASN A 175 29.68 -23.69 6.60
N THR A 176 30.83 -24.01 7.19
CA THR A 176 31.84 -23.07 7.74
C THR A 176 32.73 -22.39 6.68
N LYS A 177 32.20 -22.08 5.48
CA LYS A 177 32.91 -21.25 4.48
C LYS A 177 32.16 -19.98 4.02
N LYS A 178 30.94 -19.72 4.53
CA LYS A 178 30.15 -18.52 4.17
C LYS A 178 30.07 -17.40 5.23
N MET A 179 30.60 -17.60 6.45
CA MET A 179 30.44 -16.60 7.53
C MET A 179 31.36 -15.38 7.44
N ASN A 180 32.59 -15.49 6.89
CA ASN A 180 33.50 -14.33 6.79
C ASN A 180 33.02 -13.24 5.80
N GLY A 181 32.06 -13.56 4.92
CA GLY A 181 31.44 -12.58 4.00
C GLY A 181 30.22 -11.85 4.58
N ILE A 182 29.53 -12.44 5.56
CA ILE A 182 28.31 -11.87 6.16
C ILE A 182 28.70 -10.88 7.27
N GLU A 183 29.77 -11.16 8.02
CA GLU A 183 30.24 -10.28 9.09
C GLU A 183 30.79 -8.95 8.54
N LYS A 184 31.60 -8.99 7.46
CA LYS A 184 32.05 -7.80 6.73
C LYS A 184 30.92 -7.03 6.01
N ARG A 185 29.80 -7.68 5.66
CA ARG A 185 28.61 -6.99 5.10
C ARG A 185 27.77 -6.30 6.19
N ASN A 186 27.67 -6.88 7.37
CA ASN A 186 26.91 -6.30 8.48
C ASN A 186 27.63 -5.10 9.14
N GLU A 187 28.96 -5.07 9.17
CA GLU A 187 29.71 -3.89 9.61
C GLU A 187 29.56 -2.70 8.65
N LYS A 188 29.67 -2.94 7.33
CA LYS A 188 29.44 -1.90 6.30
C LYS A 188 28.00 -1.39 6.31
N GLY A 189 27.02 -2.26 6.55
CA GLY A 189 25.61 -1.91 6.73
C GLY A 189 25.38 -0.97 7.91
N ASN A 190 25.93 -1.30 9.08
CA ASN A 190 25.78 -0.48 10.28
C ASN A 190 26.53 0.86 10.20
N GLU A 191 27.68 0.91 9.52
CA GLU A 191 28.41 2.16 9.32
C GLU A 191 27.69 3.11 8.35
N SER A 192 27.08 2.59 7.29
CA SER A 192 26.25 3.38 6.37
C SER A 192 24.99 3.95 7.03
N MET A 193 24.33 3.17 7.91
CA MET A 193 23.18 3.65 8.68
C MET A 193 23.57 4.76 9.67
N LYS A 194 24.73 4.64 10.35
CA LYS A 194 25.24 5.70 11.23
C LYS A 194 25.53 6.99 10.45
N LYS A 195 26.20 6.89 9.29
CA LYS A 195 26.50 8.05 8.44
C LYS A 195 25.22 8.72 7.91
N ASP A 196 24.18 7.97 7.57
CA ASP A 196 22.90 8.55 7.12
C ASP A 196 22.14 9.22 8.28
N HIS A 197 22.21 8.65 9.49
CA HIS A 197 21.62 9.25 10.69
C HIS A 197 22.30 10.59 11.06
N GLU A 198 23.63 10.65 11.03
CA GLU A 198 24.38 11.89 11.25
C GLU A 198 24.08 12.96 10.20
N ARG A 199 23.99 12.58 8.92
CA ARG A 199 23.58 13.50 7.85
C ARG A 199 22.18 14.07 8.09
N LYS A 200 21.22 13.25 8.56
CA LYS A 200 19.87 13.72 8.92
C LYS A 200 19.88 14.68 10.11
N ILE A 201 20.69 14.41 11.15
CA ILE A 201 20.85 15.31 12.30
C ILE A 201 21.46 16.65 11.87
N MET A 202 22.51 16.63 11.04
CA MET A 202 23.17 17.85 10.56
C MET A 202 22.21 18.70 9.71
N ARG A 203 21.41 18.07 8.82
CA ARG A 203 20.38 18.77 8.03
C ARG A 203 19.32 19.42 8.92
N ARG A 204 18.89 18.75 10.00
CA ARG A 204 17.95 19.33 10.97
C ARG A 204 18.56 20.50 11.73
N ARG A 205 19.80 20.40 12.20
CA ARG A 205 20.51 21.52 12.86
C ARG A 205 20.61 22.74 11.94
N LYS A 206 21.09 22.57 10.70
CA LYS A 206 21.17 23.67 9.71
C LYS A 206 19.80 24.30 9.42
N ARG A 207 18.71 23.52 9.44
CA ARG A 207 17.35 24.06 9.24
C ARG A 207 16.88 24.89 10.43
N ILE A 208 17.11 24.40 11.66
CA ILE A 208 16.77 25.12 12.89
C ILE A 208 17.56 26.43 12.97
N GLU A 209 18.85 26.41 12.63
CA GLU A 209 19.71 27.59 12.62
C GLU A 209 19.25 28.64 11.59
N ARG A 210 18.88 28.22 10.38
CA ARG A 210 18.25 29.11 9.38
C ARG A 210 16.95 29.72 9.88
N MET A 211 16.12 28.96 10.59
CA MET A 211 14.86 29.48 11.15
C MET A 211 15.11 30.46 12.30
N LYS A 212 16.11 30.21 13.16
CA LYS A 212 16.53 31.15 14.20
C LYS A 212 17.08 32.45 13.61
N ASN A 213 17.93 32.37 12.58
CA ASN A 213 18.46 33.56 11.92
C ASN A 213 17.35 34.36 11.23
N HIS A 214 16.39 33.68 10.58
CA HIS A 214 15.25 34.34 9.96
C HIS A 214 14.31 34.98 11.00
N SER A 215 14.14 34.38 12.17
CA SER A 215 13.31 34.95 13.24
C SER A 215 13.99 36.16 13.89
N MET A 216 15.31 36.13 14.10
CA MET A 216 16.09 37.27 14.57
C MET A 216 16.04 38.44 13.59
N LEU A 217 16.28 38.19 12.30
CA LEU A 217 16.16 39.22 11.25
C LEU A 217 14.74 39.82 11.19
N SER A 218 13.70 39.00 11.35
CA SER A 218 12.31 39.49 11.36
C SER A 218 11.95 40.32 12.60
N LYS A 219 12.56 40.01 13.75
CA LYS A 219 12.36 40.78 14.99
C LYS A 219 13.09 42.13 14.89
N GLN A 220 14.29 42.14 14.32
CA GLN A 220 15.06 43.36 14.09
C GLN A 220 14.37 44.30 13.09
N THR A 221 13.83 43.76 11.98
CA THR A 221 13.05 44.59 11.03
C THR A 221 11.79 45.18 11.64
N LYS A 222 11.12 44.47 12.56
CA LYS A 222 9.95 45.00 13.28
C LYS A 222 10.34 46.05 14.33
N GLN A 223 11.50 45.93 14.96
CA GLN A 223 12.02 46.92 15.90
C GLN A 223 12.47 48.21 15.19
N ASP A 224 13.04 48.10 13.99
CA ASP A 224 13.46 49.25 13.17
C ASP A 224 12.25 49.98 12.54
N GLU A 225 11.17 49.27 12.20
CA GLU A 225 9.90 49.88 11.79
C GLU A 225 9.24 50.67 12.93
N HIS A 226 9.33 50.18 14.17
CA HIS A 226 8.75 50.85 15.34
C HIS A 226 9.56 52.08 15.79
N LYS A 227 10.83 52.21 15.36
CA LYS A 227 11.69 53.38 15.61
C LYS A 227 11.71 54.40 14.47
N GLY A 228 10.83 54.26 13.46
CA GLY A 228 10.64 55.27 12.41
C GLY A 228 11.86 55.53 11.51
N LYS A 229 12.86 54.64 11.47
CA LYS A 229 14.13 54.85 10.75
C LYS A 229 14.27 54.05 9.45
N VAL A 230 13.18 53.62 8.82
CA VAL A 230 13.24 52.91 7.53
C VAL A 230 12.75 53.81 6.41
N ASN A 231 13.71 54.39 5.69
CA ASN A 231 13.47 55.28 4.55
C ASN A 231 12.71 54.52 3.44
N HIS A 232 11.69 55.14 2.82
CA HIS A 232 10.78 54.48 1.88
C HIS A 232 11.52 53.80 0.71
N LYS A 233 12.64 54.38 0.26
CA LYS A 233 13.50 53.84 -0.79
C LYS A 233 14.08 52.46 -0.47
N ASP A 234 14.37 52.17 0.80
CA ASP A 234 14.95 50.88 1.21
C ASP A 234 13.89 49.77 1.27
N LYS A 235 12.65 50.11 1.66
CA LYS A 235 11.51 49.18 1.57
C LYS A 235 11.26 48.74 0.12
N GLU A 236 11.36 49.67 -0.82
CA GLU A 236 11.16 49.37 -2.24
C GLU A 236 12.31 48.52 -2.82
N ARG A 237 13.56 48.82 -2.47
CA ARG A 237 14.74 48.00 -2.83
C ARG A 237 14.62 46.56 -2.31
N LEU A 238 14.13 46.38 -1.09
CA LEU A 238 13.93 45.06 -0.50
C LEU A 238 12.81 44.27 -1.20
N ARG A 239 11.71 44.93 -1.57
CA ARG A 239 10.62 44.35 -2.38
C ARG A 239 11.13 43.87 -3.74
N ARG A 240 11.90 44.70 -4.45
CA ARG A 240 12.51 44.32 -5.75
C ARG A 240 13.48 43.14 -5.63
N LYS A 241 14.31 43.08 -4.57
CA LYS A 241 15.21 41.93 -4.31
C LYS A 241 14.43 40.64 -4.04
N ARG A 242 13.34 40.69 -3.25
CA ARG A 242 12.50 39.51 -2.96
C ARG A 242 11.77 39.00 -4.22
N ALA A 243 11.29 39.90 -5.08
CA ALA A 243 10.68 39.54 -6.36
C ALA A 243 11.68 38.81 -7.27
N ARG A 244 12.91 39.32 -7.41
CA ARG A 244 13.98 38.66 -8.19
C ARG A 244 14.36 37.27 -7.66
N GLN A 245 14.40 37.09 -6.33
CA GLN A 245 14.68 35.77 -5.74
C GLN A 245 13.55 34.76 -5.99
N ARG A 246 12.28 35.18 -5.93
CA ARG A 246 11.13 34.32 -6.26
C ARG A 246 11.18 33.88 -7.72
N HIS A 247 11.46 34.82 -8.62
CA HIS A 247 11.59 34.51 -10.04
C HIS A 247 12.74 33.53 -10.34
N ARG A 248 13.89 33.66 -9.66
CA ARG A 248 15.01 32.69 -9.79
C ARG A 248 14.68 31.31 -9.23
N LYS A 249 13.86 31.21 -8.17
CA LYS A 249 13.41 29.92 -7.63
C LYS A 249 12.43 29.22 -8.57
N MET A 250 11.48 29.97 -9.15
CA MET A 250 10.53 29.43 -10.14
C MET A 250 11.25 28.87 -11.38
N LYS A 251 12.29 29.57 -11.87
CA LYS A 251 13.11 29.10 -13.00
C LYS A 251 13.97 27.86 -12.72
N LYS A 252 14.16 27.46 -11.45
CA LYS A 252 14.92 26.24 -11.08
C LYS A 252 14.02 25.02 -10.84
N ILE A 253 12.70 25.20 -10.88
CA ILE A 253 11.71 24.14 -10.63
C ILE A 253 11.12 23.61 -11.96
N LYS A 254 11.27 24.35 -13.06
CA LYS A 254 11.21 23.83 -14.43
C LYS A 254 12.57 23.27 -14.82
#